data_AF-A0A519RT04-F1
#
_entry.id   AF-A0A519RT04-F1
#
_cell.length_a   1.000
_cell.length_b   1.000
_cell.length_c   1.000
_cell.angle_alpha   90.00
_cell.angle_beta   90.00
_cell.angle_gamma   90.00
#
_symmetry.space_group_name_H-M   'P 1'
#
loop_
_entity.id
_entity.type
_entity.pdbx_description
1 polymer ?
#
loop_
_entity_poly.entity_id
_entity_poly.type
_entity_poly.pdbx_seq_one_letter_code
_entity_poly.pdbx_strand_id
1 'polypeptide(L)'
;MIIAFRIFINILIVGLFLYSKLLPHRDKLNTKYDKVFNFFQSIFQPVLNFLKTLIKPFQVGQGLSVDMTQIVLLIVLLLLNNYF
;
A
#
# COMPACT_ATOMS: atom_id res chain seq x y z
N MET A 1 21.17 -10.18 9.18
CA MET A 1 19.80 -10.63 8.82
C MET A 1 18.74 -9.59 9.16
N ILE A 2 18.71 -9.03 10.39
CA ILE A 2 17.76 -7.99 10.82
C ILE A 2 17.82 -6.71 9.96
N ILE A 3 19.02 -6.25 9.59
CA ILE A 3 19.19 -5.04 8.77
C ILE A 3 18.56 -5.20 7.37
N ALA A 4 18.76 -6.35 6.73
CA ALA A 4 18.20 -6.63 5.41
C ALA A 4 16.66 -6.67 5.45
N PHE A 5 16.09 -7.24 6.52
CA PHE A 5 14.65 -7.24 6.76
C PHE A 5 14.10 -5.81 6.91
N ARG A 6 14.75 -4.97 7.73
CA ARG A 6 14.37 -3.55 7.87
C ARG A 6 14.46 -2.80 6.55
N ILE A 7 15.53 -2.99 5.78
CA ILE A 7 15.66 -2.37 4.45
C ILE A 7 14.51 -2.79 3.55
N PHE A 8 14.17 -4.09 3.52
CA PHE A 8 13.05 -4.61 2.75
C PHE A 8 11.71 -3.99 3.17
N ILE A 9 11.43 -3.88 4.46
CA ILE A 9 10.21 -3.23 4.96
C ILE A 9 10.17 -1.75 4.58
N ASN A 10 11.30 -1.02 4.68
CA ASN A 10 11.35 0.38 4.25
C ASN A 10 11.08 0.53 2.74
N ILE A 11 11.59 -0.39 1.91
CA ILE A 11 11.27 -0.43 0.47
C ILE A 11 9.77 -0.67 0.27
N LEU A 12 9.13 -1.56 1.04
CA LEU A 12 7.68 -1.76 0.98
C LEU A 12 6.89 -0.53 1.43
N ILE A 13 7.35 0.20 2.45
CA ILE A 13 6.71 1.45 2.89
C ILE A 13 6.74 2.50 1.78
N VAL A 14 7.92 2.73 1.17
CA VAL A 14 8.05 3.66 0.05
C VAL A 14 7.23 3.18 -1.16
N GLY A 15 7.25 1.88 -1.43
CA GLY A 15 6.47 1.25 -2.49
C GLY A 15 4.97 1.42 -2.29
N LEU A 16 4.46 1.29 -1.06
CA LEU A 16 3.06 1.47 -0.72
C LEU A 16 2.62 2.93 -0.95
N PHE A 17 3.48 3.89 -0.61
CA PHE A 17 3.22 5.30 -0.85
C PHE A 17 3.17 5.62 -2.35
N LEU A 18 4.14 5.10 -3.12
CA LEU A 18 4.14 5.23 -4.57
C LEU A 18 2.90 4.58 -5.21
N TYR A 19 2.57 3.36 -4.80
CA TYR A 19 1.37 2.65 -5.25
C TYR A 19 0.11 3.50 -5.00
N SER A 20 -0.05 4.04 -3.78
CA SER A 20 -1.19 4.88 -3.41
C SER A 20 -1.30 6.14 -4.28
N LYS A 21 -0.17 6.79 -4.61
CA LYS A 21 -0.14 7.99 -5.46
C LYS A 21 -0.42 7.69 -6.94
N LEU A 22 0.05 6.54 -7.43
CA LEU A 22 -0.09 6.14 -8.83
C LEU A 22 -1.44 5.49 -9.11
N LEU A 23 -2.09 4.88 -8.12
CA LEU A 23 -3.37 4.18 -8.26
C LEU A 23 -4.47 5.03 -8.94
N PRO A 24 -4.69 6.33 -8.59
CA PRO A 24 -5.69 7.17 -9.26
C PRO A 24 -5.29 7.58 -10.69
N HIS A 25 -4.02 7.42 -11.05
CA HIS A 25 -3.46 7.84 -12.34
C HIS A 25 -3.03 6.66 -13.20
N ARG A 26 -3.49 5.44 -12.87
CA ARG A 26 -3.05 4.19 -13.51
C ARG A 26 -3.13 4.25 -15.03
N ASP A 27 -4.23 4.77 -15.56
CA ASP A 27 -4.50 4.82 -17.00
C ASP A 27 -3.60 5.80 -17.77
N LYS A 28 -2.83 6.61 -17.04
CA LYS A 28 -1.91 7.63 -17.58
C LYS A 28 -0.44 7.28 -17.35
N LEU A 29 -0.15 6.08 -16.82
CA LEU A 29 1.23 5.64 -16.57
C LEU A 29 1.92 5.28 -17.89
N ASN A 30 3.21 5.61 -17.99
CA ASN A 30 4.04 5.12 -19.09
C ASN A 30 4.43 3.64 -18.86
N THR A 31 4.95 2.97 -19.89
CA THR A 31 5.32 1.54 -19.84
C THR A 31 6.30 1.18 -18.72
N LYS A 32 7.15 2.12 -18.27
CA LYS A 32 8.11 1.86 -17.19
C LYS A 32 7.43 1.91 -15.82
N TYR A 33 6.63 2.95 -15.57
CA TYR A 33 5.90 3.11 -14.31
C TYR A 33 4.76 2.10 -14.18
N ASP A 34 4.15 1.69 -15.28
CA ASP A 34 3.14 0.64 -15.30
C ASP A 34 3.71 -0.71 -14.82
N LYS A 35 4.92 -1.10 -15.26
CA LYS A 35 5.60 -2.30 -14.75
C LYS A 35 5.86 -2.24 -13.25
N VAL A 36 6.36 -1.10 -12.76
CA VAL A 36 6.64 -0.90 -11.34
C VAL A 36 5.33 -0.93 -10.53
N PHE A 37 4.29 -0.27 -11.04
CA PHE A 37 2.96 -0.27 -10.43
C PHE A 37 2.38 -1.69 -10.35
N ASN A 38 2.44 -2.47 -11.44
CA ASN A 38 1.94 -3.84 -11.48
C ASN A 38 2.70 -4.76 -10.51
N PHE A 39 4.01 -4.57 -10.32
CA PHE A 39 4.79 -5.29 -9.31
C PHE A 39 4.31 -4.97 -7.89
N PHE A 40 4.15 -3.69 -7.54
CA PHE A 40 3.64 -3.32 -6.22
C PHE A 40 2.17 -3.71 -6.04
N GLN A 41 1.37 -3.65 -7.10
CA GLN A 41 -0.02 -4.10 -7.08
C GLN A 41 -0.11 -5.59 -6.76
N SER A 42 0.72 -6.45 -7.37
CA SER A 42 0.67 -7.89 -7.10
C SER A 42 1.03 -8.23 -5.65
N ILE A 43 1.88 -7.42 -5.01
CA ILE A 43 2.25 -7.57 -3.59
C ILE A 43 1.15 -7.02 -2.67
N PHE A 44 0.69 -5.79 -2.91
CA PHE A 44 -0.21 -5.10 -1.99
C PHE A 44 -1.67 -5.50 -2.17
N GLN A 45 -2.14 -5.76 -3.39
CA GLN A 45 -3.54 -6.08 -3.65
C GLN A 45 -4.07 -7.29 -2.85
N PRO A 46 -3.38 -8.44 -2.75
CA PRO A 46 -3.89 -9.55 -1.92
C PRO A 46 -3.98 -9.15 -0.44
N VAL A 47 -3.00 -8.41 0.07
CA VAL A 47 -2.97 -7.94 1.46
C VAL A 47 -4.09 -6.92 1.72
N LEU A 48 -4.24 -5.95 0.83
CA LEU A 48 -5.29 -4.93 0.92
C LEU A 48 -6.68 -5.56 0.79
N ASN A 49 -6.88 -6.51 -0.12
CA ASN A 49 -8.14 -7.23 -0.25
C ASN A 49 -8.49 -8.00 1.02
N PHE A 50 -7.51 -8.64 1.65
CA PHE A 50 -7.69 -9.27 2.95
C PHE A 50 -8.05 -8.24 4.03
N LEU A 51 -7.38 -7.09 4.07
CA LEU A 51 -7.73 -6.02 5.00
C LEU A 51 -9.13 -5.44 4.75
N LYS A 52 -9.60 -5.41 3.51
CA LYS A 52 -10.95 -4.92 3.13
C LYS A 52 -12.07 -5.82 3.66
N THR A 53 -11.81 -7.10 3.91
CA THR A 53 -12.81 -7.97 4.55
C THR A 53 -12.99 -7.64 6.03
N LEU A 54 -11.95 -7.10 6.67
CA LEU A 54 -11.95 -6.76 8.09
C LEU A 54 -12.33 -5.29 8.33
N ILE A 55 -11.93 -4.39 7.42
CA ILE A 55 -12.03 -2.94 7.59
C ILE A 55 -13.02 -2.37 6.59
N LYS A 56 -14.09 -1.78 7.10
CA LYS A 56 -15.07 -1.07 6.28
C LYS A 56 -14.49 0.27 5.79
N PRO A 57 -14.81 0.68 4.55
CA PRO A 57 -14.41 2.00 4.06
C PRO A 57 -15.01 3.09 4.96
N PHE A 58 -14.20 4.09 5.30
CA PHE A 58 -14.58 5.11 6.27
C PHE A 58 -15.19 6.31 5.55
N GLN A 59 -16.39 6.71 5.95
CA GLN A 59 -17.07 7.85 5.35
C GLN A 59 -16.48 9.16 5.87
N VAL A 60 -15.79 9.90 5.00
CA VAL A 60 -15.17 11.19 5.33
C VAL A 60 -16.01 12.38 4.85
N GLY A 61 -17.08 12.12 4.10
CA GLY A 61 -18.02 13.13 3.62
C GLY A 61 -19.31 12.50 3.08
N GLN A 62 -20.30 13.31 2.74
CA GLN A 62 -21.52 12.81 2.06
C GLN A 62 -21.13 12.16 0.72
N GLY A 63 -21.36 10.84 0.61
CA GLY A 63 -21.00 10.07 -0.58
C GLY A 63 -19.49 9.84 -0.80
N LEU A 64 -18.61 10.33 0.09
CA LEU A 64 -17.16 10.16 -0.02
C LEU A 64 -16.67 9.18 1.06
N SER A 65 -16.36 7.96 0.63
CA SER A 65 -15.74 6.94 1.46
C SER A 65 -14.28 6.76 1.09
N VAL A 66 -13.38 6.88 2.08
CA VAL A 66 -11.95 6.65 1.90
C VAL A 66 -11.60 5.23 2.27
N ASP A 67 -10.80 4.60 1.41
CA ASP A 67 -10.23 3.29 1.66
C ASP A 67 -9.10 3.39 2.70
N MET A 68 -9.43 3.01 3.94
CA MET A 68 -8.49 3.06 5.06
C MET A 68 -7.50 1.89 5.07
N THR A 69 -7.67 0.89 4.19
CA THR A 69 -6.83 -0.32 4.24
C THR A 69 -5.36 -0.05 3.94
N GLN A 70 -5.07 0.93 3.07
CA GLN A 70 -3.69 1.37 2.82
C GLN A 70 -3.04 2.00 4.06
N ILE A 71 -3.81 2.80 4.82
CA ILE A 71 -3.32 3.42 6.05
C ILE A 71 -3.06 2.35 7.12
N VAL A 72 -3.96 1.37 7.26
CA VAL A 72 -3.75 0.27 8.19
C VAL A 72 -2.54 -0.57 7.80
N LEU A 73 -2.37 -0.88 6.51
CA LEU A 73 -1.19 -1.60 6.03
C LEU A 73 0.10 -0.81 6.33
N LEU A 74 0.09 0.51 6.16
CA LEU A 74 1.22 1.38 6.50
C LEU A 74 1.56 1.29 8.00
N ILE A 75 0.56 1.36 8.89
CA ILE A 75 0.77 1.23 10.33
C ILE A 75 1.38 -0.14 10.65
N VAL A 76 0.87 -1.22 10.06
CA VAL A 76 1.42 -2.57 10.24
C VAL A 76 2.87 -2.64 9.80
N LEU A 77 3.22 -2.10 8.62
CA LEU A 77 4.60 -2.07 8.14
C LEU A 77 5.53 -1.26 9.06
N LEU A 78 5.06 -0.14 9.61
CA LEU A 78 5.84 0.67 10.56
C LEU A 78 6.07 -0.06 11.89
N LEU A 79 5.05 -0.74 12.41
CA LEU A 79 5.20 -1.57 13.61
C LEU A 79 6.19 -2.71 13.34
N LEU A 80 6.06 -3.43 12.22
CA LEU A 80 7.01 -4.48 11.85
C LEU A 80 8.44 -3.97 11.72
N ASN A 81 8.65 -2.77 11.16
CA ASN A 81 9.98 -2.18 11.03
C ASN A 81 10.61 -1.74 12.36
N ASN A 82 9.79 -1.35 13.35
CA ASN A 82 10.27 -0.80 14.61
C ASN A 82 10.47 -1.90 15.67
N TYR A 83 9.57 -2.88 15.71
CA TYR A 83 9.56 -3.92 16.74
C TYR A 83 10.37 -5.18 16.36
N PHE A 84 10.68 -5.40 15.08
CA PHE A 84 11.54 -6.49 14.60
C PHE A 84 12.86 -5.99 14.00
#